data_AF-A0A4T0V2Z2-F1
#
_entry.id   AF-A0A4T0V2Z2-F1
#
_cell.length_a   1.000
_cell.length_b   1.000
_cell.length_c   1.000
_cell.angle_alpha   90.00
_cell.angle_beta   90.00
_cell.angle_gamma   90.00
#
_symmetry.space_group_name_H-M   'P 1'
#
loop_
_entity.id
_entity.type
_entity.pdbx_description
1 polymer ?
#
loop_
_entity_poly.entity_id
_entity_poly.type
_entity_poly.pdbx_seq_one_letter_code
_entity_poly.pdbx_strand_id
1 'polypeptide(L)'
;MESSTEQPEPLGTLIEILEDAEYKVEQPLPGVLRVQGRFSNTERIALQAAADAGDQPVAIWAISHHDDWTLAAWDRPELVTITQRGPAPQRWRHRQLPPQLQPNAPTFLEGAASRFDIVTRPKHRPTDAARAVLESFGITEPAPPGWEPPVVEAPPVVESTVPVDTKPTRSPSGRTRTPKEPKAPAKPEPVVAVCPTCFMALPATGVCDNCG
;
A
#
# COMPACT_ATOMS: atom_id res chain seq x y z
N MET A 1 39.41 -28.36 24.95
CA MET A 1 39.14 -28.59 23.53
C MET A 1 37.64 -28.53 23.35
N GLU A 2 37.09 -27.31 23.42
CA GLU A 2 35.69 -27.06 23.09
C GLU A 2 35.67 -26.69 21.62
N SER A 3 35.33 -27.67 20.78
CA SER A 3 34.98 -27.42 19.39
C SER A 3 33.60 -26.75 19.39
N SER A 4 33.60 -25.42 19.49
CA SER A 4 32.42 -24.63 19.16
C SER A 4 32.04 -24.97 17.72
N THR A 5 30.95 -25.71 17.59
CA THR A 5 30.34 -25.99 16.30
C THR A 5 29.74 -24.66 15.85
N GLU A 6 30.46 -23.96 14.98
CA GLU A 6 29.99 -22.75 14.32
C GLU A 6 28.71 -23.15 13.56
N GLN A 7 27.56 -22.89 14.18
CA GLN A 7 26.28 -23.06 13.52
C GLN A 7 26.30 -22.08 12.34
N PRO A 8 26.03 -22.52 11.10
CA PRO A 8 25.97 -21.59 9.99
C PRO A 8 24.96 -20.51 10.35
N GLU A 9 25.39 -19.25 10.30
CA GLU A 9 24.46 -18.14 10.53
C GLU A 9 23.32 -18.31 9.52
N PRO A 10 22.07 -18.42 9.99
CA PRO A 10 20.99 -18.95 9.18
C PRO A 10 20.75 -18.08 7.92
N LEU A 11 21.15 -16.81 7.92
CA LEU A 11 20.99 -15.91 6.79
C LEU A 11 22.28 -15.60 6.00
N GLY A 12 23.42 -16.23 6.33
CA GLY A 12 24.73 -15.88 5.75
C GLY A 12 24.75 -15.90 4.22
N THR A 13 24.27 -16.97 3.60
CA THR A 13 24.19 -17.08 2.13
C THR A 13 23.28 -16.01 1.51
N LEU A 14 22.18 -15.66 2.18
CA LEU A 14 21.28 -14.61 1.68
C LEU A 14 21.94 -13.23 1.75
N ILE A 15 22.69 -12.96 2.82
CA ILE A 15 23.44 -11.71 2.98
C ILE A 15 24.48 -11.59 1.86
N GLU A 16 25.26 -12.63 1.60
CA GLU A 16 26.24 -12.67 0.51
C GLU A 16 25.60 -12.37 -0.86
N ILE A 17 24.47 -13.03 -1.19
CA ILE A 17 23.74 -12.79 -2.44
C ILE A 17 23.30 -11.33 -2.58
N LEU A 18 22.83 -10.71 -1.49
CA LEU A 18 22.35 -9.33 -1.49
C LEU A 18 23.49 -8.32 -1.59
N GLU A 19 24.62 -8.58 -0.92
CA GLU A 19 25.82 -7.75 -0.98
C GLU A 19 26.50 -7.84 -2.36
N ASP A 20 26.56 -9.03 -2.97
CA ASP A 20 27.02 -9.23 -4.35
C ASP A 20 26.16 -8.47 -5.37
N ALA A 21 24.89 -8.26 -5.06
CA ALA A 21 23.98 -7.41 -5.83
C ALA A 21 24.14 -5.90 -5.53
N GLU A 22 25.21 -5.51 -4.83
CA GLU A 22 25.59 -4.14 -4.45
C GLU A 22 24.57 -3.45 -3.52
N TYR A 23 23.80 -4.23 -2.76
CA TYR A 23 22.95 -3.68 -1.71
C TYR A 23 23.69 -3.55 -0.38
N LYS A 24 23.35 -2.51 0.38
CA LYS A 24 23.76 -2.40 1.77
C LYS A 24 22.83 -3.25 2.63
N VAL A 25 23.38 -4.25 3.31
CA VAL A 25 22.62 -5.17 4.17
C VAL A 25 23.00 -4.95 5.63
N GLU A 26 22.00 -4.87 6.49
CA GLU A 26 22.16 -4.83 7.95
C GLU A 26 21.21 -5.87 8.57
N GLN A 27 21.64 -6.56 9.62
CA GLN A 27 20.80 -7.48 10.37
C GLN A 27 20.43 -6.87 11.73
N PRO A 28 19.33 -6.09 11.83
CA PRO A 28 18.94 -5.43 13.07
C PRO A 28 18.45 -6.42 14.15
N LEU A 29 17.89 -7.57 13.74
CA LEU A 29 17.35 -8.60 14.62
C LEU A 29 17.66 -10.01 14.05
N PRO A 30 17.67 -11.07 14.87
CA PRO A 30 17.76 -12.44 14.37
C PRO A 30 16.64 -12.74 13.36
N GLY A 31 16.98 -13.25 12.18
CA GLY A 31 15.97 -13.54 11.14
C GLY A 31 15.48 -12.32 10.35
N VAL A 32 15.99 -11.10 10.61
CA VAL A 32 15.50 -9.87 9.97
C VAL A 32 16.63 -9.15 9.25
N LEU A 33 16.46 -8.89 7.96
CA LEU A 33 17.42 -8.09 7.17
C LEU A 33 16.82 -6.75 6.78
N ARG A 34 17.67 -5.72 6.83
CA ARG A 34 17.43 -4.42 6.23
C ARG A 34 18.33 -4.30 5.01
N VAL A 35 17.72 -4.14 3.85
CA VAL A 35 18.35 -4.03 2.55
C VAL A 35 18.10 -2.63 2.00
N GLN A 36 19.17 -1.87 1.79
CA GLN A 36 19.10 -0.52 1.25
C GLN A 36 19.91 -0.43 -0.05
N GLY A 37 19.35 0.23 -1.07
CA GLY A 37 20.03 0.32 -2.36
C GLY A 37 19.37 1.26 -3.34
N ARG A 38 19.96 1.32 -4.54
CA ARG A 38 19.48 2.14 -5.66
C ARG A 38 18.44 1.39 -6.48
N PHE A 39 17.26 1.24 -5.92
CA PHE A 39 16.09 0.68 -6.60
C PHE A 39 14.83 1.51 -6.30
N SER A 40 13.84 1.42 -7.19
CA SER A 40 12.53 2.09 -7.05
C SER A 40 11.41 1.13 -6.61
N ASN A 41 11.52 -0.16 -6.91
CA ASN A 41 10.52 -1.16 -6.55
C ASN A 41 10.98 -1.95 -5.31
N THR A 42 10.69 -1.41 -4.13
CA THR A 42 11.03 -2.03 -2.83
C THR A 42 10.35 -3.37 -2.64
N GLU A 43 9.09 -3.51 -3.07
CA GLU A 43 8.32 -4.76 -2.96
C GLU A 43 8.98 -5.90 -3.72
N ARG A 44 9.48 -5.64 -4.94
CA ARG A 44 10.22 -6.65 -5.72
C ARG A 44 11.47 -7.13 -5.00
N ILE A 45 12.25 -6.22 -4.41
CA ILE A 45 13.48 -6.58 -3.68
C ILE A 45 13.14 -7.41 -2.43
N ALA A 46 12.16 -6.96 -1.64
CA ALA A 46 11.76 -7.67 -0.42
C ALA A 46 11.23 -9.08 -0.71
N LEU A 47 10.37 -9.22 -1.73
CA LEU A 47 9.79 -10.51 -2.13
C LEU A 47 10.83 -11.45 -2.76
N GLN A 48 11.78 -10.90 -3.54
CA GLN A 48 12.86 -11.70 -4.10
C GLN A 48 13.77 -12.23 -3.00
N ALA A 49 14.22 -11.38 -2.09
CA ALA A 49 15.05 -11.79 -0.95
C ALA A 49 14.34 -12.82 -0.05
N ALA A 50 13.03 -12.65 0.19
CA ALA A 50 12.23 -13.62 0.93
C ALA A 50 12.13 -14.98 0.21
N ALA A 51 12.07 -14.98 -1.13
CA ALA A 51 12.08 -16.22 -1.91
C ALA A 51 13.46 -16.89 -1.95
N ASP A 52 14.53 -16.10 -1.97
CA ASP A 52 15.92 -16.61 -1.94
C ASP A 52 16.27 -17.24 -0.59
N ALA A 53 15.58 -16.85 0.50
CA ALA A 53 15.62 -17.54 1.79
C ALA A 53 14.98 -18.94 1.78
N GLY A 54 14.24 -19.30 0.72
CA GLY A 54 13.56 -20.58 0.60
C GLY A 54 12.48 -20.79 1.65
N ASP A 55 12.55 -21.89 2.40
CA ASP A 55 11.61 -22.21 3.47
C ASP A 55 12.06 -21.67 4.84
N GLN A 56 13.19 -20.95 4.90
CA GLN A 56 13.64 -20.36 6.15
C GLN A 56 12.81 -19.13 6.50
N PRO A 57 12.32 -19.02 7.76
CA PRO A 57 11.64 -17.82 8.21
C PRO A 57 12.56 -16.59 8.11
N VAL A 58 12.08 -15.55 7.45
CA VAL A 58 12.82 -14.29 7.28
C VAL A 58 11.88 -13.09 7.20
N ALA A 59 12.34 -11.95 7.73
CA ALA A 59 11.71 -10.65 7.45
C ALA A 59 12.70 -9.72 6.76
N ILE A 60 12.26 -9.08 5.67
CA ILE A 60 13.09 -8.21 4.84
C ILE A 60 12.47 -6.82 4.79
N TRP A 61 13.18 -5.82 5.32
CA TRP A 61 12.95 -4.41 4.99
C TRP A 61 13.75 -4.03 3.75
N ALA A 62 13.10 -3.79 2.64
CA ALA A 62 13.72 -3.17 1.47
C ALA A 62 13.45 -1.66 1.48
N ILE A 63 14.51 -0.85 1.55
CA ILE A 63 14.45 0.62 1.61
C ILE A 63 15.09 1.21 0.36
N SER A 64 14.31 1.98 -0.39
CA SER A 64 14.78 2.65 -1.60
C SER A 64 15.62 3.89 -1.29
N HIS A 65 16.29 4.39 -2.30
CA HIS A 65 16.93 5.71 -2.29
C HIS A 65 15.95 6.91 -2.22
N HIS A 66 14.64 6.68 -2.28
CA HIS A 66 13.59 7.68 -2.06
C HIS A 66 12.95 7.58 -0.66
N ASP A 67 13.55 6.77 0.24
CA ASP A 67 13.03 6.46 1.59
C ASP A 67 11.64 5.79 1.63
N ASP A 68 11.13 5.35 0.47
CA ASP A 68 10.05 4.36 0.39
C ASP A 68 10.56 3.01 0.88
N TRP A 69 9.70 2.24 1.54
CA TRP A 69 10.06 0.93 2.04
C TRP A 69 8.96 -0.12 1.89
N THR A 70 9.39 -1.37 1.84
CA THR A 70 8.52 -2.54 1.96
C THR A 70 9.09 -3.49 3.01
N LEU A 71 8.26 -3.91 3.95
CA LEU A 71 8.52 -5.05 4.81
C LEU A 71 7.85 -6.29 4.20
N ALA A 72 8.62 -7.35 3.96
CA ALA A 72 8.11 -8.68 3.63
C ALA A 72 8.52 -9.64 4.74
N ALA A 73 7.56 -10.14 5.52
CA ALA A 73 7.77 -11.19 6.51
C ALA A 73 7.25 -12.51 5.94
N TRP A 74 8.13 -13.49 5.86
CA TRP A 74 7.89 -14.80 5.28
C TRP A 74 8.17 -15.87 6.33
N ASP A 75 7.13 -16.58 6.72
CA ASP A 75 7.19 -17.76 7.58
C ASP A 75 6.13 -18.73 7.10
N ARG A 76 6.55 -19.72 6.28
CA ARG A 76 5.62 -20.54 5.50
C ARG A 76 4.53 -21.13 6.41
N PRO A 77 3.24 -21.02 6.03
CA PRO A 77 2.70 -20.56 4.74
C PRO A 77 2.41 -19.05 4.66
N GLU A 78 2.70 -18.30 5.71
CA GLU A 78 2.29 -16.90 5.85
C GLU A 78 3.27 -15.95 5.17
N LEU A 79 2.74 -15.12 4.29
CA LEU A 79 3.44 -13.99 3.68
C LEU A 79 2.71 -12.70 4.04
N VAL A 80 3.38 -11.85 4.81
CA VAL A 80 2.92 -10.51 5.15
C VAL A 80 3.75 -9.50 4.37
N THR A 81 3.09 -8.65 3.58
CA THR A 81 3.74 -7.48 2.98
C THR A 81 3.11 -6.19 3.47
N ILE A 82 3.97 -5.24 3.84
CA ILE A 82 3.57 -3.91 4.28
C ILE A 82 4.38 -2.90 3.47
N THR A 83 3.69 -2.08 2.70
CA THR A 83 4.36 -1.09 1.85
C THR A 83 4.05 0.33 2.31
N GLN A 84 5.06 1.17 2.30
CA GLN A 84 4.98 2.60 2.58
C GLN A 84 5.60 3.34 1.41
N ARG A 85 4.82 4.23 0.79
CA ARG A 85 5.28 5.09 -0.32
C ARG A 85 4.98 6.55 -0.01
N GLY A 86 6.03 7.34 0.22
CA GLY A 86 5.95 8.73 0.62
C GLY A 86 4.95 8.92 1.78
N PRO A 87 3.98 9.83 1.65
CA PRO A 87 3.00 10.12 2.70
C PRO A 87 1.75 9.22 2.68
N ALA A 88 1.65 8.25 1.75
CA ALA A 88 0.47 7.40 1.66
C ALA A 88 0.31 6.51 2.91
N PRO A 89 -0.92 6.14 3.31
CA PRO A 89 -1.10 5.18 4.40
C PRO A 89 -0.42 3.84 4.11
N GLN A 90 0.14 3.22 5.15
CA GLN A 90 0.72 1.88 5.06
C GLN A 90 -0.29 0.89 4.49
N ARG A 91 0.14 0.11 3.50
CA ARG A 91 -0.70 -0.87 2.84
C ARG A 91 -0.32 -2.27 3.30
N TRP A 92 -1.14 -2.83 4.19
CA TRP A 92 -0.99 -4.22 4.63
C TRP A 92 -1.60 -5.20 3.63
N ARG A 93 -0.91 -6.32 3.45
CA ARG A 93 -1.39 -7.48 2.71
C ARG A 93 -0.93 -8.74 3.43
N HIS A 94 -1.87 -9.64 3.67
CA HIS A 94 -1.60 -10.92 4.30
C HIS A 94 -2.03 -12.04 3.35
N ARG A 95 -1.16 -13.02 3.14
CA ARG A 95 -1.37 -14.11 2.17
C ARG A 95 -0.97 -15.44 2.78
N GLN A 96 -1.74 -16.47 2.46
CA GLN A 96 -1.38 -17.87 2.74
C GLN A 96 -0.98 -18.54 1.43
N LEU A 97 0.30 -18.90 1.31
CA LEU A 97 0.85 -19.47 0.09
C LEU A 97 0.83 -21.01 0.15
N PRO A 98 0.39 -21.69 -0.93
CA PRO A 98 0.54 -23.13 -1.03
C PRO A 98 2.04 -23.52 -1.16
N PRO A 99 2.42 -24.77 -0.85
CA PRO A 99 3.82 -25.21 -0.86
C PRO A 99 4.57 -24.96 -2.17
N GLN A 100 3.87 -24.98 -3.30
CA GLN A 100 4.48 -24.84 -4.63
C GLN A 100 4.74 -23.37 -5.03
N LEU A 101 4.23 -22.42 -4.25
CA LEU A 101 4.30 -21.01 -4.57
C LEU A 101 5.31 -20.30 -3.66
N GLN A 102 6.11 -19.44 -4.28
CA GLN A 102 7.15 -18.67 -3.62
C GLN A 102 6.75 -17.19 -3.46
N PRO A 103 7.34 -16.46 -2.50
CA PRO A 103 7.04 -15.05 -2.26
C PRO A 103 7.24 -14.14 -3.48
N ASN A 104 8.19 -14.45 -4.36
CA ASN A 104 8.52 -13.65 -5.54
C ASN A 104 7.62 -13.91 -6.76
N ALA A 105 6.55 -14.69 -6.61
CA ALA A 105 5.66 -14.98 -7.73
C ALA A 105 5.11 -13.66 -8.34
N PRO A 106 5.13 -13.49 -9.68
CA PRO A 106 4.73 -12.24 -10.32
C PRO A 106 3.32 -11.75 -9.96
N THR A 107 2.41 -12.67 -9.61
CA THR A 107 1.05 -12.35 -9.16
C THR A 107 0.98 -11.54 -7.86
N PHE A 108 2.09 -11.39 -7.12
CA PHE A 108 2.14 -10.65 -5.86
C PHE A 108 2.71 -9.24 -5.98
N LEU A 109 3.38 -8.95 -7.10
CA LEU A 109 4.00 -7.65 -7.35
C LEU A 109 2.94 -6.55 -7.53
N GLU A 110 3.32 -5.34 -7.11
CA GLU A 110 2.55 -4.10 -7.28
C GLU A 110 1.17 -4.15 -6.59
N GLY A 111 1.05 -5.10 -5.66
CA GLY A 111 -0.17 -5.50 -5.00
C GLY A 111 -1.37 -5.63 -5.93
N ALA A 112 -1.19 -6.39 -7.01
CA ALA A 112 -2.29 -7.11 -7.64
C ALA A 112 -3.06 -7.92 -6.58
N ALA A 113 -4.39 -8.00 -6.74
CA ALA A 113 -5.20 -8.88 -5.90
C ALA A 113 -4.87 -10.33 -6.27
N SER A 114 -4.62 -11.17 -5.26
CA SER A 114 -4.41 -12.60 -5.47
C SER A 114 -5.52 -13.40 -4.80
N ARG A 115 -5.81 -14.59 -5.34
CA ARG A 115 -6.71 -15.55 -4.68
C ARG A 115 -6.21 -16.02 -3.31
N PHE A 116 -4.91 -15.83 -3.04
CA PHE A 116 -4.25 -16.17 -1.79
C PHE A 116 -4.28 -15.02 -0.77
N ASP A 117 -4.77 -13.83 -1.17
CA ASP A 117 -4.94 -12.70 -0.25
C ASP A 117 -6.03 -13.03 0.77
N ILE A 118 -5.72 -12.91 2.06
CA ILE A 118 -6.71 -12.87 3.12
C ILE A 118 -7.40 -11.51 3.07
N VAL A 119 -8.66 -11.50 2.66
CA VAL A 119 -9.44 -10.28 2.49
C VAL A 119 -9.77 -9.67 3.85
N THR A 120 -9.22 -8.49 4.13
CA THR A 120 -9.54 -7.71 5.33
C THR A 120 -10.63 -6.67 5.06
N ARG A 121 -11.47 -6.44 6.07
CA ARG A 121 -12.48 -5.37 6.09
C ARG A 121 -12.35 -4.62 7.42
N PRO A 122 -11.92 -3.34 7.43
CA PRO A 122 -11.50 -2.51 6.29
C PRO A 122 -10.30 -3.09 5.53
N LYS A 123 -10.20 -2.77 4.23
CA LYS A 123 -9.06 -3.21 3.40
C LYS A 123 -7.74 -2.71 3.97
N HIS A 124 -6.67 -3.45 3.71
CA HIS A 124 -5.30 -3.08 4.07
C HIS A 124 -5.06 -2.90 5.57
N ARG A 125 -5.82 -3.63 6.38
CA ARG A 125 -5.58 -3.74 7.82
C ARG A 125 -4.79 -5.01 8.16
N PRO A 126 -3.99 -4.99 9.24
CA PRO A 126 -3.39 -6.20 9.79
C PRO A 126 -4.46 -7.18 10.24
N THR A 127 -4.20 -8.46 10.04
CA THR A 127 -4.92 -9.55 10.71
C THR A 127 -4.13 -9.97 11.96
N ASP A 128 -4.75 -10.69 12.88
CA ASP A 128 -4.05 -11.18 14.08
C ASP A 128 -2.94 -12.17 13.73
N ALA A 129 -3.16 -13.04 12.74
CA ALA A 129 -2.13 -13.92 12.20
C ALA A 129 -0.95 -13.12 11.58
N ALA A 130 -1.23 -12.06 10.84
CA ALA A 130 -0.17 -11.20 10.29
C ALA A 130 0.64 -10.51 11.40
N ARG A 131 0.02 -10.13 12.52
CA ARG A 131 0.74 -9.59 13.68
C ARG A 131 1.59 -10.65 14.36
N ALA A 132 1.06 -11.86 14.54
CA ALA A 132 1.80 -12.98 15.11
C ALA A 132 3.06 -13.33 14.30
N VAL A 133 2.99 -13.23 12.97
CA VAL A 133 4.16 -13.39 12.09
C VAL A 133 5.19 -12.29 12.36
N LEU A 134 4.80 -11.02 12.49
CA LEU A 134 5.75 -9.96 12.83
C LEU A 134 6.36 -10.14 14.24
N GLU A 135 5.53 -10.56 15.20
CA GLU A 135 5.95 -10.83 16.58
C GLU A 135 6.98 -11.96 16.67
N SER A 136 6.89 -12.99 15.82
CA SER A 136 7.88 -14.09 15.80
C SER A 136 9.28 -13.62 15.40
N PHE A 137 9.37 -12.54 14.62
CA PHE A 137 10.62 -11.85 14.28
C PHE A 137 11.02 -10.75 15.27
N GLY A 138 10.24 -10.53 16.33
CA GLY A 138 10.45 -9.44 17.29
C GLY A 138 10.11 -8.05 16.74
N ILE A 139 9.37 -7.97 15.63
CA ILE A 139 8.96 -6.72 15.00
C ILE A 139 7.68 -6.22 15.65
N THR A 140 7.79 -5.16 16.46
CA THR A 140 6.65 -4.54 17.15
C THR A 140 6.00 -3.43 16.33
N GLU A 141 6.80 -2.70 15.55
CA GLU A 141 6.35 -1.68 14.61
C GLU A 141 6.79 -2.04 13.18
N PRO A 142 5.93 -1.85 12.17
CA PRO A 142 6.24 -2.26 10.80
C PRO A 142 7.27 -1.36 10.12
N ALA A 143 7.41 -0.12 10.58
CA ALA A 143 8.39 0.81 10.03
C ALA A 143 9.81 0.36 10.40
N PRO A 144 10.79 0.49 9.49
CA PRO A 144 12.16 0.15 9.81
C PRO A 144 12.70 1.07 10.92
N PRO A 145 13.57 0.56 11.82
CA PRO A 145 14.14 1.36 12.90
C PRO A 145 14.81 2.64 12.39
N GLY A 146 14.45 3.78 12.96
CA GLY A 146 14.98 5.09 12.58
C GLY A 146 14.35 5.73 11.35
N TRP A 147 13.29 5.14 10.78
CA TRP A 147 12.50 5.80 9.74
C TRP A 147 11.46 6.74 10.34
N GLU A 148 11.44 7.99 9.85
CA GLU A 148 10.46 8.99 10.24
C GLU A 148 9.45 9.21 9.10
N PRO A 149 8.15 9.29 9.40
CA PRO A 149 7.16 9.61 8.39
C PRO A 149 7.43 11.00 7.79
N PRO A 150 7.36 11.15 6.46
CA PRO A 150 7.45 12.48 5.86
C PRO A 150 6.33 13.35 6.43
N VAL A 151 6.69 14.49 7.02
CA VAL A 151 5.73 15.43 7.61
C VAL A 151 4.80 15.92 6.50
N VAL A 152 3.55 15.45 6.53
CA VAL A 152 2.51 15.97 5.65
C VAL A 152 2.05 17.28 6.28
N GLU A 153 2.54 18.41 5.77
CA GLU A 153 1.96 19.71 6.08
C GLU A 153 0.52 19.68 5.53
N ALA A 154 -0.46 19.56 6.41
CA ALA A 154 -1.85 19.45 6.02
C ALA A 154 -2.22 20.71 5.21
N PRO A 155 -2.69 20.60 3.96
CA PRO A 155 -3.18 21.77 3.24
C PRO A 155 -4.33 22.37 4.06
N PRO A 156 -4.38 23.71 4.21
CA PRO A 156 -5.44 24.34 4.98
C PRO A 156 -6.79 23.92 4.40
N VAL A 157 -7.64 23.36 5.25
CA VAL A 157 -9.02 23.04 4.92
C VAL A 157 -9.72 24.37 4.64
N VAL A 158 -9.78 24.77 3.37
CA VAL A 158 -10.68 25.84 2.93
C VAL A 158 -12.08 25.25 2.93
N GLU A 159 -12.80 25.45 4.04
CA GLU A 159 -14.24 25.22 4.10
C GLU A 159 -14.90 26.14 3.07
N SER A 160 -15.30 25.56 1.94
CA SER A 160 -16.04 26.26 0.91
C SER A 160 -17.48 26.44 1.40
N THR A 161 -17.74 27.53 2.11
CA THR A 161 -19.09 27.90 2.55
C THR A 161 -19.90 28.33 1.32
N VAL A 162 -20.73 27.44 0.80
CA VAL A 162 -21.74 27.77 -0.22
C VAL A 162 -22.79 28.70 0.41
N PRO A 163 -23.01 29.92 -0.10
CA PRO A 163 -24.07 30.78 0.40
C PRO A 163 -25.44 30.21 0.02
N VAL A 164 -26.32 30.04 1.01
CA VAL A 164 -27.73 29.68 0.80
C VAL A 164 -28.47 30.93 0.30
N ASP A 165 -28.74 30.97 -1.00
CA ASP A 165 -29.50 32.05 -1.64
C ASP A 165 -30.96 32.02 -1.13
N THR A 166 -31.30 33.05 -0.36
CA THR A 166 -32.65 33.23 0.20
C THR A 166 -33.51 33.92 -0.86
N LYS A 167 -34.50 33.21 -1.37
CA LYS A 167 -35.43 33.65 -2.43
C LYS A 167 -36.23 34.90 -2.01
N PRO A 168 -36.19 36.03 -2.75
CA PRO A 168 -37.08 37.15 -2.49
C PRO A 168 -38.35 37.14 -3.34
N THR A 169 -39.46 37.49 -2.69
CA THR A 169 -40.82 37.67 -3.22
C THR A 169 -40.91 38.88 -4.17
N ARG A 170 -41.64 38.72 -5.28
CA ARG A 170 -41.90 39.75 -6.32
C ARG A 170 -42.90 40.82 -5.88
N SER A 171 -42.70 42.06 -6.34
CA SER A 171 -43.77 42.98 -6.77
C SER A 171 -43.23 43.98 -7.82
N PRO A 172 -44.07 44.52 -8.73
CA PRO A 172 -43.63 45.01 -10.03
C PRO A 172 -43.53 46.54 -10.10
N SER A 173 -42.55 47.07 -10.83
CA SER A 173 -42.65 48.40 -11.42
C SER A 173 -41.81 48.46 -12.68
N GLY A 174 -42.48 48.81 -13.78
CA GLY A 174 -41.94 48.82 -15.12
C GLY A 174 -40.94 49.95 -15.35
N ARG A 175 -39.89 49.62 -16.10
CA ARG A 175 -39.26 50.57 -17.02
C ARG A 175 -38.58 49.80 -18.15
N THR A 176 -39.01 50.15 -19.35
CA THR A 176 -38.58 49.62 -20.64
C THR A 176 -37.08 49.82 -20.82
N ARG A 177 -36.32 48.73 -20.91
CA ARG A 177 -34.96 48.72 -21.46
C ARG A 177 -34.84 47.55 -22.42
N THR A 178 -34.26 47.86 -23.56
CA THR A 178 -33.95 47.04 -24.73
C THR A 178 -33.44 45.64 -24.35
N PRO A 179 -33.93 44.54 -24.95
CA PRO A 179 -33.47 43.19 -24.61
C PRO A 179 -32.01 43.01 -25.02
N LYS A 180 -31.15 42.76 -24.03
CA LYS A 180 -29.85 42.13 -24.26
C LYS A 180 -30.08 40.63 -24.20
N GLU A 181 -29.67 39.95 -25.27
CA GLU A 181 -29.83 38.51 -25.46
C GLU A 181 -29.35 37.73 -24.21
N PRO A 182 -30.19 36.86 -23.60
CA PRO A 182 -29.78 36.06 -22.47
C PRO A 182 -28.73 35.05 -22.90
N LYS A 183 -27.59 35.01 -22.20
CA LYS A 183 -26.67 33.87 -22.28
C LYS A 183 -27.46 32.61 -21.89
N ALA A 184 -27.34 31.59 -22.73
CA ALA A 184 -27.97 30.29 -22.55
C ALA A 184 -27.72 29.72 -21.13
N PRO A 185 -28.71 29.06 -20.52
CA PRO A 185 -28.54 28.42 -19.22
C PRO A 185 -27.45 27.35 -19.27
N ALA A 186 -26.60 27.34 -18.25
CA ALA A 186 -25.59 26.32 -18.05
C ALA A 186 -26.26 24.93 -18.03
N LYS A 187 -25.66 23.98 -18.76
CA LYS A 187 -26.15 22.60 -18.83
C LYS A 187 -26.26 22.02 -17.40
N PRO A 188 -27.34 21.29 -17.08
CA PRO A 188 -27.45 20.60 -15.80
C PRO A 188 -26.29 19.63 -15.62
N GLU A 189 -25.73 19.59 -14.41
CA GLU A 189 -24.66 18.66 -14.05
C GLU A 189 -25.13 17.22 -14.30
N PRO A 190 -24.33 16.39 -15.01
CA PRO A 190 -24.73 15.03 -15.32
C PRO A 190 -24.84 14.24 -14.02
N VAL A 191 -26.04 13.76 -13.72
CA VAL A 191 -26.29 12.82 -12.63
C VAL A 191 -25.59 11.52 -13.00
N VAL A 192 -24.41 11.29 -12.42
CA VAL A 192 -23.64 10.08 -12.61
C VAL A 192 -24.38 8.94 -11.92
N ALA A 193 -24.85 7.97 -12.71
CA ALA A 193 -25.42 6.76 -12.15
C ALA A 193 -24.33 6.03 -11.35
N VAL A 194 -24.65 5.57 -10.14
CA VAL A 194 -23.70 4.91 -9.24
C VAL A 194 -24.08 3.44 -9.09
N CYS A 195 -23.10 2.54 -9.17
CA CYS A 195 -23.31 1.11 -9.01
C CYS A 195 -23.79 0.81 -7.57
N PRO A 196 -24.91 0.10 -7.37
CA PRO A 196 -25.44 -0.17 -6.03
C PRO A 196 -24.58 -1.17 -5.24
N THR A 197 -23.69 -1.91 -5.90
CA THR A 197 -22.88 -2.97 -5.29
C THR A 197 -21.53 -2.45 -4.81
N CYS A 198 -20.88 -1.59 -5.59
CA CYS A 198 -19.53 -1.10 -5.27
C CYS A 198 -19.42 0.43 -5.17
N PHE A 199 -20.52 1.16 -5.38
CA PHE A 199 -20.62 2.62 -5.28
C PHE A 199 -19.67 3.41 -6.20
N MET A 200 -19.15 2.77 -7.25
CA MET A 200 -18.41 3.46 -8.32
C MET A 200 -19.37 4.05 -9.36
N ALA A 201 -18.91 5.11 -10.03
CA ALA A 201 -19.60 5.69 -11.19
C ALA A 201 -19.80 4.62 -12.27
N LEU A 202 -21.04 4.43 -12.71
CA LEU A 202 -21.38 3.55 -13.82
C LEU A 202 -21.01 4.24 -15.13
N PRO A 203 -20.35 3.54 -16.06
CA PRO A 203 -20.24 4.01 -17.43
C PRO A 203 -21.63 4.09 -18.09
N ALA A 204 -21.72 4.80 -19.21
CA ALA A 204 -22.97 4.97 -19.96
C ALA A 204 -23.61 3.66 -20.44
N THR A 205 -22.85 2.55 -20.43
CA THR A 205 -23.33 1.20 -20.74
C THR A 205 -24.22 0.60 -19.65
N GLY A 206 -24.27 1.20 -18.44
CA GLY A 206 -25.10 0.75 -17.33
C GLY A 206 -24.59 -0.50 -16.60
N VAL A 207 -23.44 -1.03 -17.03
CA VAL A 207 -22.79 -2.21 -16.44
C VAL A 207 -21.51 -1.76 -15.74
N CYS A 208 -21.31 -2.20 -14.49
CA CYS A 208 -20.14 -1.80 -13.71
C CYS A 208 -18.93 -2.66 -14.09
N ASP A 209 -17.82 -2.03 -14.48
CA ASP A 209 -16.59 -2.73 -14.88
C ASP A 209 -15.99 -3.64 -13.79
N ASN A 210 -16.35 -3.41 -12.52
CA ASN A 210 -15.87 -4.19 -11.39
C ASN A 210 -16.87 -5.25 -10.88
N CYS A 211 -18.16 -5.13 -11.22
CA CYS A 211 -19.18 -6.07 -10.74
C CYS A 211 -19.77 -6.97 -11.85
N GLY A 212 -19.63 -6.57 -13.11
CA GLY A 212 -20.19 -7.28 -14.26
C GLY A 212 -21.67 -7.01 -14.50
#